data_AF-A0A534KF69-F1
#
_entry.id   AF-A0A534KF69-F1
#
_cell.length_a   1.000
_cell.length_b   1.000
_cell.length_c   1.000
_cell.angle_alpha   90.00
_cell.angle_beta   90.00
_cell.angle_gamma   90.00
#
_symmetry.space_group_name_H-M   'P 1'
#
loop_
_entity.id
_entity.type
_entity.pdbx_description
1 polymer ?
#
loop_
_entity_poly.entity_id
_entity_poly.type
_entity_poly.pdbx_seq_one_letter_code
_entity_poly.pdbx_strand_id
1 'polypeptide(L)'
;METTGDDPAQDRIITVQYQPLADGLTPTGAFQIVAEWEWGEKQAIQTVLEKGVLEPTWDFVPVGNRLRFDLTFLIERATKWKLIDWDMGKLKYYWFTKPYFDLSSVLVLLNRGSFEGSSLHRYADKESGSRVPKMYRDGRYLDIIEYVTREREAAMDVLNESLQVLGDLGDKRRRPPQASGAAD
;
A
#
# COMPACT_ATOMS: atom_id res chain seq x y z
N MET A 1 -6.02 -0.71 -0.96
CA MET A 1 -7.03 -1.75 -1.29
C MET A 1 -8.35 -1.31 -0.66
N GLU A 2 -9.50 -1.65 -1.25
CA GLU A 2 -10.80 -1.37 -0.61
C GLU A 2 -11.51 -2.65 -0.19
N THR A 3 -12.29 -2.57 0.90
CA THR A 3 -12.92 -3.72 1.54
C THR A 3 -14.35 -3.40 1.98
N THR A 4 -15.16 -4.42 2.25
CA THR A 4 -16.54 -4.25 2.77
C THR A 4 -16.59 -3.80 4.23
N GLY A 5 -15.45 -3.81 4.92
CA GLY A 5 -15.26 -3.46 6.32
C GLY A 5 -13.84 -3.76 6.76
N ASP A 6 -13.58 -3.68 8.07
CA ASP A 6 -12.21 -3.73 8.62
C ASP A 6 -11.82 -5.12 9.20
N ASP A 7 -12.74 -6.10 9.22
CA ASP A 7 -12.47 -7.45 9.75
C ASP A 7 -12.15 -8.43 8.62
N PRO A 8 -10.87 -8.79 8.39
CA PRO A 8 -10.51 -9.68 7.28
C PRO A 8 -11.10 -11.10 7.36
N ALA A 9 -11.53 -11.55 8.54
CA ALA A 9 -12.19 -12.85 8.69
C ALA A 9 -13.61 -12.84 8.11
N GLN A 10 -14.31 -11.71 8.24
CA GLN A 10 -15.72 -11.55 7.85
C GLN A 10 -15.85 -10.81 6.51
N ASP A 11 -15.17 -9.68 6.38
CA ASP A 11 -15.25 -8.76 5.26
C ASP A 11 -14.51 -9.27 4.03
N ARG A 12 -14.81 -8.67 2.88
CA ARG A 12 -14.30 -9.04 1.55
C ARG A 12 -13.49 -7.92 0.95
N ILE A 13 -12.56 -8.28 0.08
CA ILE A 13 -11.87 -7.32 -0.79
C ILE A 13 -12.82 -6.91 -1.92
N ILE A 14 -13.00 -5.61 -2.08
CA ILE A 14 -13.84 -4.98 -3.10
C ILE A 14 -13.01 -4.69 -4.37
N THR A 15 -11.88 -3.99 -4.20
CA THR A 15 -10.92 -3.71 -5.28
C THR A 15 -9.50 -3.88 -4.78
N VAL A 16 -8.63 -4.37 -5.65
CA VAL A 16 -7.18 -4.23 -5.50
C VAL A 16 -6.66 -3.34 -6.61
N GLN A 17 -5.94 -2.30 -6.23
CA GLN A 17 -5.42 -1.30 -7.15
C GLN A 17 -3.89 -1.23 -7.06
N TYR A 18 -3.21 -1.13 -8.20
CA TYR A 18 -1.75 -1.08 -8.24
C TYR A 18 -1.25 -0.35 -9.49
N GLN A 19 -0.04 0.19 -9.40
CA GLN A 19 0.73 0.70 -10.54
C GLN A 19 2.21 0.47 -10.27
N PRO A 20 2.98 -0.06 -11.24
CA PRO A 20 4.43 -0.16 -11.11
C PRO A 20 5.08 1.21 -10.88
N LEU A 21 6.06 1.28 -9.99
CA LEU A 21 6.92 2.45 -9.80
C LEU A 21 8.35 2.07 -10.21
N ALA A 22 9.01 2.94 -10.97
CA ALA A 22 10.44 2.83 -11.24
C ALA A 22 11.27 3.43 -10.10
N ASP A 23 12.59 3.40 -10.27
CA ASP A 23 13.52 4.13 -9.41
C ASP A 23 13.12 5.61 -9.28
N GLY A 24 13.33 6.19 -8.10
CA GLY A 24 12.83 7.52 -7.78
C GLY A 24 11.30 7.58 -7.60
N LEU A 25 10.64 6.43 -7.43
CA LEU A 25 9.21 6.30 -7.15
C LEU A 25 8.30 6.91 -8.23
N THR A 26 8.79 6.94 -9.47
CA THR A 26 8.04 7.49 -10.61
C THR A 26 7.07 6.44 -11.17
N PRO A 27 5.77 6.77 -11.36
CA PRO A 27 4.82 5.85 -11.94
C PRO A 27 5.22 5.38 -13.34
N THR A 28 5.11 4.08 -13.58
CA THR A 28 5.33 3.47 -14.89
C THR A 28 4.18 2.53 -15.24
N GLY A 29 3.87 2.42 -16.53
CA GLY A 29 2.72 1.66 -16.99
C GLY A 29 1.37 2.23 -16.54
N ALA A 30 0.30 1.49 -16.83
CA ALA A 30 -1.05 1.91 -16.50
C ALA A 30 -1.39 1.63 -15.02
N PHE A 31 -2.15 2.54 -14.40
CA PHE A 31 -2.83 2.24 -13.14
C PHE A 31 -3.90 1.19 -13.39
N GLN A 32 -3.87 0.12 -12.59
CA GLN A 32 -4.77 -1.02 -12.71
C GLN A 32 -5.68 -1.08 -11.50
N ILE A 33 -6.97 -1.28 -11.74
CA ILE A 33 -7.97 -1.56 -10.70
C ILE A 33 -8.58 -2.91 -11.04
N VAL A 34 -8.44 -3.88 -10.14
CA VAL A 34 -9.04 -5.21 -10.28
C VAL A 34 -10.20 -5.28 -9.30
N ALA A 35 -11.41 -5.25 -9.84
CA ALA A 35 -12.63 -5.20 -9.07
C ALA A 35 -13.30 -6.56 -8.92
N GLU A 36 -13.80 -6.86 -7.73
CA GLU A 36 -14.41 -8.15 -7.47
C GLU A 36 -15.75 -8.36 -8.19
N TRP A 37 -16.47 -7.28 -8.53
CA TRP A 37 -17.75 -7.38 -9.24
C TRP A 37 -17.58 -7.74 -10.73
N GLU A 38 -16.36 -7.64 -11.27
CA GLU A 38 -16.04 -8.05 -12.63
C GLU A 38 -15.52 -9.49 -12.67
N TRP A 39 -14.61 -9.85 -11.75
CA TRP A 39 -13.83 -11.09 -11.84
C TRP A 39 -13.94 -12.00 -10.60
N GLY A 40 -14.60 -11.54 -9.54
CA GLY A 40 -14.65 -12.19 -8.23
C GLY A 40 -13.44 -11.89 -7.35
N GLU A 41 -13.64 -11.93 -6.02
CA GLU A 41 -12.61 -11.66 -5.01
C GLU A 41 -11.36 -12.53 -5.21
N LYS A 42 -11.57 -13.83 -5.48
CA LYS A 42 -10.48 -14.79 -5.69
C LYS A 42 -9.54 -14.36 -6.83
N GLN A 43 -10.09 -13.90 -7.95
CA GLN A 43 -9.29 -13.47 -9.10
C GLN A 43 -8.54 -12.16 -8.81
N ALA A 44 -9.18 -11.23 -8.08
CA ALA A 44 -8.51 -10.00 -7.64
C ALA A 44 -7.30 -10.30 -6.76
N ILE A 45 -7.43 -11.25 -5.83
CA ILE A 45 -6.33 -11.71 -4.98
C ILE A 45 -5.25 -12.40 -5.82
N GLN A 46 -5.61 -13.38 -6.67
CA GLN A 46 -4.64 -14.07 -7.52
C GLN A 46 -3.80 -13.10 -8.35
N THR A 47 -4.42 -12.08 -8.93
CA THR A 47 -3.75 -11.08 -9.77
C THR A 47 -2.59 -10.37 -9.05
N VAL A 48 -2.70 -10.10 -7.76
CA VAL A 48 -1.61 -9.48 -6.99
C VAL A 48 -0.65 -10.49 -6.39
N LEU A 49 -1.10 -11.71 -6.07
CA LEU A 49 -0.20 -12.80 -5.67
C LEU A 49 0.78 -13.15 -6.78
N GLU A 50 0.32 -13.22 -8.03
CA GLU A 50 1.15 -13.50 -9.21
C GLU A 50 2.24 -12.45 -9.45
N LYS A 51 2.11 -11.26 -8.86
CA LYS A 51 3.13 -10.20 -8.90
C LYS A 51 4.17 -10.30 -7.80
N GLY A 52 4.02 -11.27 -6.89
CA GLY A 52 4.94 -11.46 -5.77
C GLY A 52 4.67 -10.54 -4.58
N VAL A 53 3.47 -9.99 -4.43
CA VAL A 53 3.15 -9.10 -3.29
C VAL A 53 3.40 -9.78 -1.94
N LEU A 54 3.18 -11.09 -1.85
CA LEU A 54 3.42 -11.89 -0.64
C LEU A 54 4.79 -12.60 -0.63
N GLU A 55 5.62 -12.40 -1.65
CA GLU A 55 6.99 -12.92 -1.65
C GLU A 55 7.87 -12.01 -0.78
N PRO A 56 8.61 -12.54 0.19
CA PRO A 56 9.44 -11.75 1.11
C PRO A 56 10.77 -11.29 0.46
N THR A 57 10.71 -10.84 -0.79
CA THR A 57 11.85 -10.36 -1.57
C THR A 57 11.72 -8.86 -1.87
N TRP A 58 12.74 -8.31 -2.53
CA TRP A 58 12.76 -6.92 -3.01
C TRP A 58 12.17 -6.76 -4.41
N ASP A 59 11.75 -7.86 -5.06
CA ASP A 59 11.22 -7.81 -6.44
C ASP A 59 9.86 -7.10 -6.50
N PHE A 60 9.09 -7.18 -5.42
CA PHE A 60 7.87 -6.39 -5.22
C PHE A 60 7.93 -5.72 -3.85
N VAL A 61 8.08 -4.39 -3.83
CA VAL A 61 8.00 -3.59 -2.60
C VAL A 61 6.66 -2.84 -2.60
N PRO A 62 5.70 -3.19 -1.73
CA PRO A 62 4.45 -2.45 -1.62
C PRO A 62 4.73 -1.01 -1.16
N VAL A 63 4.17 -0.05 -1.88
CA VAL A 63 4.23 1.38 -1.58
C VAL A 63 2.79 1.86 -1.44
N GLY A 64 2.44 2.47 -0.31
CA GLY A 64 1.06 2.88 -0.05
C GLY A 64 0.83 3.34 1.38
N ASN A 65 -0.43 3.45 1.78
CA ASN A 65 -0.82 3.95 3.10
C ASN A 65 -1.52 2.86 3.92
N ARG A 66 -1.10 2.68 5.19
CA ARG A 66 -1.61 1.63 6.09
C ARG A 66 -1.43 0.22 5.50
N LEU A 67 -0.25 -0.04 4.92
CA LEU A 67 0.05 -1.30 4.25
C LEU A 67 -0.04 -2.52 5.18
N ARG A 68 0.14 -2.34 6.48
CA ARG A 68 -0.11 -3.43 7.44
C ARG A 68 -1.56 -3.92 7.39
N PHE A 69 -2.53 -3.01 7.27
CA PHE A 69 -3.93 -3.37 7.09
C PHE A 69 -4.09 -4.13 5.76
N ASP A 70 -3.65 -3.53 4.66
CA ASP A 70 -3.83 -4.11 3.32
C ASP A 70 -3.19 -5.51 3.20
N LEU A 71 -1.94 -5.67 3.62
CA LEU A 71 -1.22 -6.94 3.51
C LEU A 71 -1.77 -8.01 4.45
N THR A 72 -2.17 -7.65 5.68
CA THR A 72 -2.81 -8.59 6.60
C THR A 72 -4.13 -9.07 6.03
N PHE A 73 -4.94 -8.14 5.51
CA PHE A 73 -6.22 -8.45 4.91
C PHE A 73 -6.04 -9.36 3.70
N LEU A 74 -5.08 -9.06 2.82
CA LEU A 74 -4.75 -9.90 1.68
C LEU A 74 -4.34 -11.33 2.08
N ILE A 75 -3.48 -11.49 3.09
CA ILE A 75 -3.04 -12.80 3.59
C ILE A 75 -4.24 -13.62 4.09
N GLU A 76 -5.10 -13.02 4.91
CA GLU A 76 -6.25 -13.71 5.49
C GLU A 76 -7.23 -14.16 4.40
N ARG A 77 -7.52 -13.28 3.44
CA ARG A 77 -8.42 -13.59 2.32
C ARG A 77 -7.82 -14.61 1.37
N ALA A 78 -6.52 -14.51 1.06
CA ALA A 78 -5.81 -15.50 0.24
C ALA A 78 -5.84 -16.88 0.90
N THR A 79 -5.68 -16.95 2.22
CA THR A 79 -5.78 -18.20 3.00
C THR A 79 -7.19 -18.78 2.91
N LYS A 80 -8.23 -17.93 3.09
CA LYS A 80 -9.65 -18.35 2.99
C LYS A 80 -9.99 -18.91 1.60
N TRP A 81 -9.42 -18.33 0.55
CA TRP A 81 -9.56 -18.81 -0.82
C TRP A 81 -8.63 -19.99 -1.18
N LYS A 82 -7.82 -20.47 -0.24
CA LYS A 82 -6.82 -21.54 -0.42
C LYS A 82 -5.81 -21.23 -1.53
N LEU A 83 -5.48 -19.95 -1.69
CA LEU A 83 -4.47 -19.47 -2.65
C LEU A 83 -3.06 -19.52 -2.06
N ILE A 84 -2.97 -19.49 -0.73
CA ILE A 84 -1.73 -19.70 0.02
C ILE A 84 -1.99 -20.70 1.13
N ASP A 85 -0.92 -21.37 1.56
CA ASP A 85 -0.92 -22.28 2.72
C ASP A 85 0.22 -21.87 3.65
N TRP A 86 -0.11 -20.93 4.53
CA TRP A 86 0.82 -20.29 5.46
C TRP A 86 0.52 -20.72 6.89
N ASP A 87 1.54 -21.24 7.55
CA ASP A 87 1.53 -21.43 8.98
C ASP A 87 2.02 -20.16 9.70
N MET A 88 2.01 -20.21 11.04
CA MET A 88 2.51 -19.14 11.89
C MET A 88 4.00 -18.83 11.64
N GLY A 89 4.79 -19.82 11.19
CA GLY A 89 6.22 -19.66 10.89
C GLY A 89 6.43 -18.78 9.66
N LYS A 90 5.76 -19.10 8.55
CA LYS A 90 5.78 -18.30 7.31
C LYS A 90 5.23 -16.90 7.53
N LEU A 91 4.14 -16.77 8.28
CA LEU A 91 3.56 -15.46 8.61
C LEU A 91 4.57 -14.57 9.34
N LYS A 92 5.24 -15.11 10.37
CA LYS A 92 6.28 -14.39 11.11
C LYS A 92 7.46 -14.02 10.22
N TYR A 93 7.92 -14.97 9.39
CA TYR A 93 9.01 -14.71 8.47
C TYR A 93 8.67 -13.58 7.50
N TYR A 94 7.50 -13.63 6.86
CA TYR A 94 7.03 -12.59 5.94
C TYR A 94 7.04 -11.21 6.60
N TRP A 95 6.44 -11.03 7.77
CA TRP A 95 6.41 -9.73 8.44
C TRP A 95 7.78 -9.26 8.93
N PHE A 96 8.71 -10.19 9.15
CA PHE A 96 10.08 -9.86 9.54
C PHE A 96 10.94 -9.44 8.35
N THR A 97 10.72 -10.00 7.16
CA THR A 97 11.61 -9.83 6.01
C THR A 97 11.05 -8.97 4.88
N LYS A 98 9.74 -8.92 4.69
CA LYS A 98 9.11 -8.21 3.58
C LYS A 98 9.42 -6.71 3.66
N PRO A 99 10.13 -6.13 2.67
CA PRO A 99 10.22 -4.69 2.55
C PRO A 99 8.87 -4.10 2.14
N TYR A 100 8.49 -2.97 2.73
CA TYR A 100 7.36 -2.15 2.31
C TYR A 100 7.60 -0.69 2.70
N PHE A 101 7.03 0.24 1.93
CA PHE A 101 7.11 1.67 2.20
C PHE A 101 5.71 2.19 2.58
N ASP A 102 5.47 2.31 3.89
CA ASP A 102 4.19 2.76 4.43
C ASP A 102 4.20 4.27 4.69
N LEU A 103 3.35 4.98 3.94
CA LEU A 103 3.14 6.43 4.04
C LEU A 103 2.62 6.89 5.40
N SER A 104 2.05 6.00 6.23
CA SER A 104 1.58 6.38 7.57
C SER A 104 2.65 7.09 8.41
N SER A 105 3.92 6.64 8.32
CA SER A 105 5.03 7.30 9.03
C SER A 105 5.31 8.70 8.48
N VAL A 106 5.25 8.86 7.16
CA VAL A 106 5.42 10.16 6.49
C VAL A 106 4.30 11.11 6.90
N LEU A 107 3.06 10.65 6.89
CA LEU A 107 1.90 11.45 7.30
C LEU A 107 1.98 11.90 8.77
N VAL A 108 2.52 11.07 9.67
CA VAL A 108 2.78 11.48 11.06
C VAL A 108 3.82 12.60 11.13
N LEU A 109 4.88 12.53 10.33
CA LEU A 109 5.90 13.59 10.27
C LEU A 109 5.31 14.90 9.71
N LEU A 110 4.51 14.81 8.64
CA LEU A 110 3.76 15.96 8.10
C LEU A 110 2.77 16.53 9.13
N ASN A 111 2.25 15.69 10.02
CA ASN A 111 1.42 16.09 11.16
C ASN A 111 2.23 16.48 12.41
N ARG A 112 3.49 16.89 12.23
CA ARG A 112 4.39 17.34 13.30
C ARG A 112 4.53 16.33 14.45
N GLY A 113 4.51 15.05 14.12
CA GLY A 113 4.64 13.95 15.08
C GLY A 113 3.32 13.54 15.77
N SER A 114 2.19 14.19 15.47
CA SER A 114 0.89 13.75 15.99
C SER A 114 0.37 12.55 15.22
N PHE A 115 0.06 11.47 15.93
CA PHE A 115 -0.57 10.27 15.37
C PHE A 115 -2.06 10.48 15.13
N GLU A 116 -2.73 11.23 16.00
CA GLU A 116 -4.14 11.55 15.78
C GLU A 116 -4.29 12.55 14.64
N GLY A 117 -5.14 12.20 13.68
CA GLY A 117 -5.41 13.01 12.49
C GLY A 117 -4.32 12.96 11.41
N SER A 118 -3.34 12.04 11.47
CA SER A 118 -2.27 11.87 10.45
C SER A 118 -2.71 11.06 9.23
N SER A 119 -3.93 11.28 8.75
CA SER A 119 -4.51 10.54 7.64
C SER A 119 -4.34 11.26 6.31
N LEU A 120 -4.26 10.49 5.22
CA LEU A 120 -4.08 11.03 3.87
C LEU A 120 -5.14 12.09 3.48
N HIS A 121 -6.38 11.94 3.93
CA HIS A 121 -7.46 12.92 3.65
C HIS A 121 -7.20 14.33 4.21
N ARG A 122 -6.25 14.47 5.14
CA ARG A 122 -5.88 15.78 5.70
C ARG A 122 -4.92 16.54 4.80
N TYR A 123 -4.20 15.82 3.95
CA TYR A 123 -3.13 16.34 3.11
C TYR A 123 -3.44 16.23 1.62
N ALA A 124 -4.59 15.66 1.26
CA ALA A 124 -5.05 15.53 -0.09
C ALA A 124 -6.58 15.59 -0.14
N ASP A 125 -7.12 16.14 -1.23
CA ASP A 125 -8.55 16.30 -1.44
C ASP A 125 -9.21 14.95 -1.76
N LYS A 126 -9.46 14.16 -0.70
CA LYS A 126 -10.20 12.90 -0.81
C LYS A 126 -11.24 12.74 0.29
N GLU A 127 -12.32 12.05 -0.05
CA GLU A 127 -13.34 11.67 0.92
C GLU A 127 -12.88 10.52 1.84
N SER A 128 -13.66 10.25 2.89
CA SER A 128 -13.41 9.11 3.78
C SER A 128 -13.73 7.77 3.11
N GLY A 129 -12.82 6.81 3.21
CA GLY A 129 -13.00 5.43 2.72
C GLY A 129 -14.14 4.66 3.40
N SER A 130 -14.61 5.12 4.56
CA SER A 130 -15.77 4.53 5.26
C SER A 130 -17.07 4.53 4.43
N ARG A 131 -17.11 5.28 3.33
CA ARG A 131 -18.24 5.30 2.39
C ARG A 131 -18.22 4.16 1.37
N VAL A 132 -17.05 3.57 1.08
CA VAL A 132 -16.89 2.55 0.04
C VAL A 132 -17.78 1.32 0.28
N PRO A 133 -17.89 0.75 1.50
CA PRO A 133 -18.82 -0.35 1.77
C PRO A 133 -20.28 -0.03 1.45
N LYS A 134 -20.71 1.21 1.65
CA LYS A 134 -22.07 1.64 1.30
C LYS A 134 -22.21 1.77 -0.22
N MET A 135 -21.27 2.45 -0.89
CA MET A 135 -21.26 2.57 -2.35
C MET A 135 -21.34 1.19 -3.02
N TYR A 136 -20.61 0.21 -2.48
CA TYR A 136 -20.59 -1.15 -3.00
C TYR A 136 -21.96 -1.85 -2.86
N ARG A 137 -22.58 -1.77 -1.67
CA ARG A 137 -23.93 -2.31 -1.45
C ARG A 137 -24.99 -1.63 -2.33
N ASP A 138 -24.82 -0.34 -2.61
CA ASP A 138 -25.71 0.44 -3.45
C ASP A 138 -25.43 0.24 -4.96
N GLY A 139 -24.44 -0.59 -5.34
CA GLY A 139 -24.09 -0.85 -6.74
C GLY A 139 -23.40 0.32 -7.46
N ARG A 140 -22.88 1.30 -6.69
CA ARG A 140 -22.25 2.52 -7.19
C ARG A 140 -20.79 2.29 -7.60
N TYR A 141 -20.56 1.34 -8.51
CA TYR A 141 -19.22 0.87 -8.86
C TYR A 141 -18.34 1.95 -9.51
N LEU A 142 -18.91 2.79 -10.38
CA LEU A 142 -18.17 3.90 -11.00
C LEU A 142 -17.64 4.88 -9.95
N ASP A 143 -18.40 5.14 -8.89
CA ASP A 143 -17.97 6.05 -7.82
C ASP A 143 -16.83 5.44 -6.99
N ILE A 144 -16.79 4.10 -6.86
CA ILE A 144 -15.66 3.40 -6.22
C ILE A 144 -14.42 3.51 -7.09
N ILE A 145 -14.55 3.33 -8.41
CA ILE A 145 -13.43 3.50 -9.35
C ILE A 145 -12.87 4.92 -9.30
N GLU A 146 -13.75 5.93 -9.28
CA GLU A 146 -13.34 7.32 -9.12
C GLU A 146 -12.65 7.57 -7.77
N TYR A 147 -13.23 7.04 -6.68
CA TYR A 147 -12.66 7.16 -5.33
C TYR A 147 -11.23 6.60 -5.25
N VAL A 148 -11.00 5.35 -5.71
CA VAL A 148 -9.66 4.74 -5.64
C VAL A 148 -8.65 5.41 -6.57
N THR A 149 -9.12 6.02 -7.66
CA THR A 149 -8.27 6.83 -8.56
C THR A 149 -7.80 8.10 -7.87
N ARG A 150 -8.71 8.84 -7.24
CA ARG A 150 -8.37 10.03 -6.44
C ARG A 150 -7.48 9.69 -5.25
N GLU A 151 -7.73 8.56 -4.59
CA GLU A 151 -6.86 8.09 -3.51
C GLU A 151 -5.43 7.81 -3.99
N ARG A 152 -5.29 7.19 -5.17
CA ARG A 152 -3.98 6.97 -5.78
C ARG A 152 -3.29 8.29 -6.10
N GLU A 153 -3.98 9.27 -6.67
CA GLU A 153 -3.43 10.60 -6.96
C GLU A 153 -2.96 11.30 -5.68
N ALA A 154 -3.82 11.35 -4.66
CA ALA A 154 -3.51 11.86 -3.33
C ALA A 154 -2.24 11.23 -2.71
N ALA A 155 -2.12 9.90 -2.80
CA ALA A 155 -0.96 9.19 -2.28
C ALA A 155 0.31 9.52 -3.05
N MET A 156 0.23 9.66 -4.38
CA MET A 156 1.37 10.04 -5.22
C MET A 156 1.83 11.48 -4.98
N ASP A 157 0.91 12.41 -4.76
CA ASP A 157 1.26 13.80 -4.47
C ASP A 157 2.05 13.89 -3.16
N VAL A 158 1.54 13.30 -2.09
CA VAL A 158 2.24 13.22 -0.80
C VAL A 158 3.59 12.52 -0.95
N LEU A 159 3.65 11.43 -1.72
CA LEU A 159 4.89 10.68 -1.95
C LEU A 159 5.95 11.55 -2.64
N ASN A 160 5.59 12.24 -3.71
CA ASN A 160 6.49 13.07 -4.50
C ASN A 160 7.01 14.28 -3.70
N GLU A 161 6.13 14.99 -3.00
CA GLU A 161 6.52 16.11 -2.14
C GLU A 161 7.46 15.65 -1.02
N SER A 162 7.13 14.52 -0.39
CA SER A 162 7.96 13.96 0.68
C SER A 162 9.31 13.49 0.19
N LEU A 163 9.37 12.88 -1.00
CA LEU A 163 10.63 12.44 -1.62
C LEU A 163 11.56 13.63 -1.85
N GLN A 164 11.04 14.76 -2.35
CA GLN A 164 11.84 15.95 -2.57
C GLN A 164 12.40 16.51 -1.25
N VAL A 165 11.53 16.75 -0.26
CA VAL A 165 11.93 17.35 1.02
C VAL A 165 12.89 16.46 1.80
N LEU A 166 12.61 15.16 1.86
CA LEU A 166 13.45 14.19 2.57
C LEU A 166 14.75 13.90 1.81
N GLY A 167 14.73 13.94 0.48
CA GLY A 167 15.92 13.85 -0.37
C GLY A 167 16.89 14.99 -0.09
N ASP A 168 16.41 16.24 -0.11
CA ASP A 168 17.20 17.43 0.20
C ASP A 168 17.80 17.37 1.62
N LEU A 169 17.02 16.90 2.59
CA LEU A 169 17.52 16.68 3.96
C LEU A 169 18.58 15.58 3.99
N GLY A 170 18.35 14.49 3.26
CA GLY A 170 19.27 13.37 3.11
C GLY A 170 20.61 13.80 2.54
N ASP A 171 20.62 14.61 1.49
CA ASP A 171 21.83 15.13 0.86
C ASP A 171 22.62 16.03 1.81
N LYS A 172 21.93 16.88 2.60
CA LYS A 172 22.56 17.72 3.63
C LYS A 172 23.13 16.91 4.80
N ARG A 173 22.60 15.71 5.07
CA ARG A 173 22.96 14.87 6.24
C ARG A 173 23.89 13.71 5.89
N ARG A 174 24.04 13.39 4.60
CA ARG A 174 24.86 12.25 4.13
C ARG A 174 26.30 12.44 4.60
N ARG A 175 26.78 11.53 5.45
CA ARG A 175 28.18 11.53 5.87
C ARG A 175 29.04 11.05 4.70
N PRO A 176 30.22 11.65 4.47
CA PRO A 176 31.15 11.11 3.50
C PRO A 176 31.54 9.67 3.89
N PRO A 177 31.87 8.80 2.92
CA PRO A 177 32.39 7.47 3.22
C PRO A 177 33.58 7.60 4.18
N GLN A 178 33.63 6.77 5.23
CA GLN A 178 34.86 6.66 6.02
C GLN A 178 35.97 6.18 5.09
N ALA A 179 37.05 6.96 4.96
CA ALA A 179 38.26 6.48 4.33
C ALA A 179 38.69 5.23 5.10
N SER A 180 38.62 4.07 4.47
CA SER A 180 39.20 2.85 4.99
C SER A 180 40.68 3.14 5.21
N GLY A 181 41.09 3.28 6.47
CA GLY A 181 42.48 3.50 6.82
C GLY A 181 43.32 2.40 6.17
N ALA A 182 44.27 2.82 5.33
CA ALA A 182 45.42 2.01 5.03
C ALA A 182 46.09 1.71 6.37
N ALA A 183 45.96 0.46 6.82
CA ALA A 183 46.86 -0.07 7.82
C ALA A 183 48.16 -0.41 7.07
N ASP A 184 49.18 0.42 7.29
CA ASP A 184 50.58 0.10 6.99
C ASP A 184 51.09 -1.05 7.86
#